data_AF-A0A1K1SSH9-F1
#
_entry.id   AF-A0A1K1SSH9-F1
#
_cell.length_a   1.000
_cell.length_b   1.000
_cell.length_c   1.000
_cell.angle_alpha   90.00
_cell.angle_beta   90.00
_cell.angle_gamma   90.00
#
_symmetry.space_group_name_H-M   'P 1'
#
loop_
_entity.id
_entity.type
_entity.pdbx_description
1 polymer ?
#
loop_
_entity_poly.entity_id
_entity_poly.type
_entity_poly.pdbx_seq_one_letter_code
_entity_poly.pdbx_strand_id
1 'polypeptide(L)'
;MFRRLNRNTLLAFAGMLVGITGLLVQWAANPAKFSAAQGFFGLAFPPGILFIVLAGLLMLATARWCWHSVFGAFIAFWIVGVGGISGQLAPNLVSSNPGTVAGNVVMSAGLILAFGAGIASMVHARRARRLVRN
;
A
#
# COMPACT_ATOMS: atom_id res chain seq x y z
N MET A 1 23.74 -4.23 -10.98
CA MET A 1 24.15 -4.14 -9.56
C MET A 1 23.01 -3.52 -8.76
N PHE A 2 22.24 -4.33 -8.01
CA PHE A 2 21.16 -3.81 -7.17
C PHE A 2 21.76 -3.02 -6.00
N ARG A 3 21.49 -1.71 -5.94
CA ARG A 3 21.85 -0.90 -4.78
C ARG A 3 21.09 -1.45 -3.58
N ARG A 4 21.76 -1.71 -2.44
CA ARG A 4 21.08 -2.17 -1.22
C ARG A 4 19.92 -1.21 -0.92
N LEU A 5 18.71 -1.76 -0.77
CA LEU A 5 17.54 -0.99 -0.37
C LEU A 5 17.80 -0.40 1.01
N ASN A 6 17.45 0.87 1.21
CA ASN A 6 17.60 1.49 2.52
C ASN A 6 16.48 1.02 3.47
N ARG A 7 16.69 1.22 4.78
CA ARG A 7 15.74 0.77 5.82
C ARG A 7 14.32 1.31 5.59
N ASN A 8 14.19 2.56 5.13
CA ASN A 8 12.89 3.17 4.86
C ASN A 8 12.19 2.53 3.66
N THR A 9 12.93 2.14 2.62
CA THR A 9 12.38 1.37 1.50
C THR A 9 11.87 0.01 1.96
N LEU A 10 12.62 -0.69 2.81
CA LEU A 10 12.18 -1.98 3.38
C LEU A 10 10.94 -1.83 4.26
N LEU A 11 10.88 -0.77 5.08
CA LEU A 11 9.69 -0.45 5.86
C LEU A 11 8.48 -0.12 4.96
N ALA A 12 8.71 0.55 3.83
CA ALA A 12 7.65 0.80 2.86
C ALA A 12 7.11 -0.50 2.25
N PHE A 13 7.98 -1.44 1.87
CA PHE A 13 7.58 -2.78 1.45
C PHE A 13 6.84 -3.56 2.54
N ALA A 14 7.33 -3.53 3.78
CA ALA A 14 6.67 -4.16 4.90
C ALA A 14 5.26 -3.59 5.12
N GLY A 15 5.11 -2.26 5.07
CA GLY A 15 3.80 -1.61 5.15
C GLY A 15 2.84 -2.05 4.05
N MET A 16 3.32 -2.17 2.80
CA MET A 16 2.52 -2.69 1.68
C MET A 16 2.09 -4.15 1.90
N LEU A 17 2.98 -5.01 2.41
CA LEU A 17 2.66 -6.41 2.73
C LEU A 17 1.63 -6.52 3.87
N VAL A 18 1.74 -5.67 4.89
CA VAL A 18 0.73 -5.55 5.95
C VAL A 18 -0.61 -5.07 5.34
N GLY A 19 -0.56 -4.11 4.42
CA GLY A 19 -1.71 -3.64 3.63
C GLY A 19 -2.44 -4.79 2.92
N ILE A 20 -1.68 -5.62 2.18
CA ILE A 20 -2.19 -6.81 1.49
C ILE A 20 -2.79 -7.82 2.49
N THR A 21 -2.12 -8.04 3.62
CA THR A 21 -2.61 -8.96 4.66
C THR A 21 -3.96 -8.49 5.21
N GLY A 22 -4.12 -7.20 5.48
CA GLY A 22 -5.41 -6.63 5.90
C GLY A 22 -6.52 -6.83 4.87
N LEU A 23 -6.23 -6.65 3.58
CA LEU A 23 -7.17 -6.93 2.49
C LEU A 23 -7.57 -8.41 2.42
N LEU A 24 -6.61 -9.33 2.62
CA LEU A 24 -6.89 -10.77 2.64
C LEU A 24 -7.77 -11.15 3.83
N VAL A 25 -7.53 -10.59 5.02
CA VAL A 25 -8.37 -10.79 6.20
C VAL A 25 -9.79 -10.27 5.95
N GLN A 26 -9.93 -9.07 5.39
CA GLN A 26 -11.23 -8.49 5.06
C GLN A 26 -11.99 -9.34 4.03
N TRP A 27 -11.29 -9.87 3.03
CA TRP A 27 -11.85 -10.75 2.01
C TRP A 27 -12.30 -12.10 2.57
N ALA A 28 -11.47 -12.75 3.38
CA ALA A 28 -11.83 -14.00 4.03
C ALA A 28 -13.05 -13.84 4.96
N ALA A 29 -13.19 -12.67 5.59
CA ALA A 29 -14.32 -12.38 6.48
C ALA A 29 -15.61 -12.04 5.74
N ASN A 30 -15.54 -11.45 4.55
CA ASN A 30 -16.71 -11.10 3.74
C ASN A 30 -16.39 -11.03 2.24
N PRO A 31 -16.30 -12.19 1.54
CA PRO A 31 -15.89 -12.23 0.14
C PRO A 31 -16.94 -11.61 -0.80
N ALA A 32 -18.22 -11.62 -0.39
CA ALA A 32 -19.32 -11.05 -1.16
C ALA A 32 -19.15 -9.53 -1.42
N LYS A 33 -18.44 -8.81 -0.55
CA LYS A 33 -18.09 -7.39 -0.76
C LYS A 33 -17.25 -7.13 -2.01
N PHE A 34 -16.54 -8.15 -2.48
CA PHE A 34 -15.65 -8.06 -3.63
C PHE A 34 -16.25 -8.69 -4.89
N SER A 35 -17.51 -9.15 -4.83
CA SER A 35 -18.22 -9.69 -5.99
C SER A 35 -18.37 -8.67 -7.12
N ALA A 36 -18.58 -7.38 -6.79
CA ALA A 36 -18.62 -6.32 -7.80
C ALA A 36 -17.28 -6.16 -8.56
N ALA A 37 -16.15 -6.48 -7.93
CA ALA A 37 -14.84 -6.46 -8.59
C ALA A 37 -14.65 -7.61 -9.60
N GLN A 38 -15.47 -8.67 -9.49
CA GLN A 38 -15.48 -9.78 -10.44
C GLN A 38 -15.84 -9.32 -11.86
N GLY A 39 -16.64 -8.26 -12.01
CA GLY A 39 -16.97 -7.68 -13.31
C GLY A 39 -15.79 -7.03 -14.04
N PHE A 40 -14.78 -6.53 -13.31
CA PHE A 40 -13.62 -5.84 -13.91
C PHE A 40 -12.46 -6.78 -14.24
N PHE A 41 -12.27 -7.84 -13.45
CA PHE A 41 -11.10 -8.73 -13.56
C PHE A 41 -11.43 -10.22 -13.70
N GLY A 42 -12.71 -10.58 -13.78
CA GLY A 42 -13.18 -11.97 -13.81
C GLY A 42 -12.98 -12.74 -12.49
N LEU A 43 -12.49 -12.07 -11.44
CA LEU A 43 -12.12 -12.66 -10.15
C LEU A 43 -12.82 -11.92 -9.01
N ALA A 44 -13.53 -12.65 -8.14
CA ALA A 44 -14.08 -12.11 -6.89
C ALA A 44 -12.95 -11.92 -5.85
N PHE A 45 -12.00 -11.06 -6.18
CA PHE A 45 -10.75 -10.87 -5.45
C PHE A 45 -10.53 -9.37 -5.16
N PRO A 46 -9.93 -8.99 -4.01
CA PRO A 46 -9.71 -7.59 -3.69
C PRO A 46 -8.80 -6.91 -4.71
N PRO A 47 -9.31 -5.96 -5.52
CA PRO A 47 -8.52 -5.34 -6.58
C PRO A 47 -7.35 -4.53 -6.01
N GLY A 48 -7.49 -4.02 -4.78
CA GLY A 48 -6.42 -3.33 -4.04
C GLY A 48 -5.13 -4.14 -3.93
N ILE A 49 -5.19 -5.46 -3.84
CA ILE A 49 -4.00 -6.32 -3.76
C ILE A 49 -3.19 -6.22 -5.06
N LEU A 50 -3.85 -6.27 -6.21
CA LEU A 50 -3.19 -6.14 -7.52
C LEU A 50 -2.50 -4.79 -7.67
N PHE A 51 -3.17 -3.71 -7.25
CA PHE A 51 -2.58 -2.37 -7.29
C PHE A 51 -1.38 -2.22 -6.35
N ILE A 52 -1.45 -2.76 -5.13
CA ILE A 52 -0.33 -2.72 -4.17
C ILE A 52 0.85 -3.55 -4.70
N VAL A 53 0.60 -4.76 -5.23
CA VAL A 53 1.64 -5.61 -5.82
C VAL A 53 2.29 -4.92 -7.00
N LEU A 54 1.51 -4.35 -7.93
CA LEU A 54 2.03 -3.64 -9.09
C LEU A 54 2.88 -2.43 -8.67
N ALA A 55 2.41 -1.65 -7.70
CA ALA A 55 3.18 -0.53 -7.15
C ALA A 55 4.48 -1.01 -6.49
N GLY A 56 4.46 -2.12 -5.75
CA GLY A 56 5.65 -2.74 -5.18
C GLY A 56 6.65 -3.21 -6.24
N LEU A 57 6.18 -3.83 -7.32
CA LEU A 57 7.03 -4.22 -8.45
C LEU A 57 7.63 -3.00 -9.14
N LEU A 58 6.86 -1.92 -9.33
CA LEU A 58 7.38 -0.66 -9.86
C LEU A 58 8.42 -0.04 -8.93
N MET A 59 8.22 -0.10 -7.61
CA MET A 59 9.22 0.33 -6.63
C MET A 59 10.53 -0.48 -6.76
N LEU A 60 10.45 -1.79 -6.99
CA LEU A 60 11.62 -2.65 -7.20
C LEU A 60 12.32 -2.32 -8.53
N ALA A 61 11.55 -2.26 -9.62
CA ALA A 61 12.07 -1.96 -10.96
C ALA A 61 12.75 -0.58 -11.03
N THR A 62 12.23 0.38 -10.26
CA THR A 62 12.77 1.74 -10.19
C THR A 62 13.70 1.97 -9.01
N ALA A 63 14.08 0.95 -8.23
CA ALA A 63 14.86 1.08 -6.98
C ALA A 63 16.17 1.87 -7.12
N ARG A 64 16.76 1.91 -8.33
CA ARG A 64 17.96 2.71 -8.63
C ARG A 64 17.70 4.23 -8.67
N TRP A 65 16.45 4.66 -8.86
CA TRP A 65 16.05 6.06 -8.95
C TRP A 65 15.62 6.60 -7.57
N CYS A 66 15.91 7.86 -7.28
CA CYS A 66 15.57 8.46 -5.96
C CYS A 66 14.07 8.62 -5.70
N TRP A 67 13.23 8.43 -6.72
CA TRP A 67 11.78 8.54 -6.66
C TRP A 67 11.09 7.17 -6.60
N HIS A 68 11.84 6.08 -6.40
CA HIS A 68 11.29 4.73 -6.51
C HIS A 68 10.05 4.50 -5.62
N SER A 69 10.04 5.02 -4.39
CA SER A 69 8.93 4.85 -3.44
C SER A 69 7.70 5.71 -3.74
N VAL A 70 7.71 6.52 -4.80
CA VAL A 70 6.55 7.33 -5.16
C VAL A 70 5.34 6.45 -5.45
N PHE A 71 5.54 5.28 -6.06
CA PHE A 71 4.45 4.37 -6.41
C PHE A 71 3.77 3.79 -5.18
N GLY A 72 4.55 3.33 -4.19
CA GLY A 72 4.02 2.82 -2.91
C GLY A 72 3.32 3.90 -2.10
N ALA A 73 3.90 5.10 -2.03
CA ALA A 73 3.26 6.22 -1.34
C ALA A 73 1.96 6.63 -2.06
N PHE A 74 1.98 6.72 -3.39
CA PHE A 74 0.80 7.10 -4.16
C PHE A 74 -0.33 6.09 -4.00
N ILE A 75 -0.06 4.78 -4.09
CA ILE A 75 -1.12 3.78 -3.93
C ILE A 75 -1.65 3.72 -2.50
N ALA A 76 -0.78 3.88 -1.50
CA ALA A 76 -1.20 3.96 -0.10
C ALA A 76 -2.12 5.17 0.15
N PHE A 77 -1.75 6.33 -0.40
CA PHE A 77 -2.58 7.54 -0.35
C PHE A 77 -3.91 7.36 -1.08
N TRP A 78 -3.90 6.71 -2.24
CA TRP A 78 -5.13 6.45 -2.99
C TRP A 78 -6.09 5.55 -2.21
N ILE A 79 -5.61 4.42 -1.69
CA ILE A 79 -6.47 3.46 -0.99
C ILE A 79 -6.99 4.05 0.34
N VAL A 80 -6.12 4.61 1.17
CA VAL A 80 -6.52 5.09 2.51
C VAL A 80 -7.08 6.52 2.45
N GLY A 81 -6.41 7.42 1.75
CA GLY A 81 -6.79 8.83 1.64
C GLY A 81 -8.02 9.02 0.77
N VAL A 82 -7.96 8.63 -0.50
CA VAL A 82 -9.11 8.79 -1.42
C VAL A 82 -10.26 7.86 -1.03
N GLY A 83 -9.97 6.63 -0.61
CA GLY A 83 -10.99 5.74 -0.03
C GLY A 83 -11.65 6.33 1.22
N GLY A 84 -10.89 7.06 2.04
CA GLY A 84 -11.40 7.71 3.25
C GLY A 84 -12.32 8.87 2.93
N ILE A 85 -11.89 9.75 2.01
CA ILE A 85 -12.67 10.92 1.56
C ILE A 85 -13.95 10.51 0.84
N SER A 86 -13.90 9.43 0.05
CA SER A 86 -15.08 8.90 -0.65
C SER A 86 -16.07 8.16 0.27
N GLY A 87 -15.82 8.13 1.58
CA GLY A 87 -16.69 7.49 2.56
C GLY A 87 -16.69 5.96 2.49
N GLN A 88 -15.76 5.35 1.75
CA GLN A 88 -15.72 3.89 1.56
C GLN A 88 -15.07 3.16 2.75
N LEU A 89 -14.23 3.83 3.55
CA LEU A 89 -13.63 3.22 4.76
C LEU A 89 -14.57 3.21 5.97
N ALA A 90 -15.36 4.26 6.18
CA ALA A 90 -16.27 4.38 7.32
C ALA A 90 -17.23 3.18 7.50
N PRO A 91 -17.97 2.71 6.46
CA PRO A 91 -18.88 1.58 6.62
C PRO A 91 -18.17 0.25 6.90
N ASN A 92 -16.87 0.14 6.56
CA ASN A 92 -16.07 -1.03 6.89
C ASN A 92 -15.60 -1.02 8.35
N LEU A 93 -15.40 0.16 8.94
CA LEU A 93 -14.99 0.33 10.34
C LEU A 93 -16.14 0.17 11.34
N VAL A 94 -17.37 0.48 10.92
CA VAL A 94 -18.58 0.34 11.76
C VAL A 94 -19.34 -0.96 11.43
N SER A 95 -18.73 -1.85 10.63
CA SER A 95 -19.36 -3.12 10.28
C SER A 95 -19.51 -4.03 11.52
N SER A 96 -20.65 -4.72 11.62
CA SER A 96 -20.86 -5.76 12.62
C SER A 96 -19.99 -7.01 12.41
N ASN A 97 -19.27 -7.11 11.28
CA ASN A 97 -18.36 -8.19 11.00
C ASN A 97 -16.94 -7.84 11.53
N PRO A 98 -16.46 -8.49 12.61
CA PRO A 98 -15.19 -8.14 13.24
C PRO A 98 -13.99 -8.38 12.33
N GLY A 99 -14.06 -9.36 11.41
CA GLY A 99 -12.99 -9.62 10.44
C GLY A 99 -12.88 -8.51 9.39
N THR A 100 -14.00 -7.91 8.99
CA THR A 100 -13.98 -6.71 8.12
C THR A 100 -13.31 -5.54 8.82
N VAL A 101 -13.66 -5.28 10.08
CA VAL A 101 -13.09 -4.18 10.87
C VAL A 101 -11.59 -4.39 11.06
N ALA A 102 -11.20 -5.59 11.54
CA ALA A 102 -9.80 -5.94 11.76
C ALA A 102 -8.98 -5.84 10.46
N GLY A 103 -9.48 -6.40 9.36
CA GLY A 103 -8.83 -6.32 8.05
C GLY A 103 -8.63 -4.88 7.58
N ASN A 104 -9.64 -4.02 7.74
CA ASN A 104 -9.56 -2.61 7.34
C ASN A 104 -8.58 -1.82 8.22
N VAL A 105 -8.54 -2.07 9.54
CA VAL A 105 -7.58 -1.46 10.47
C VAL A 105 -6.15 -1.87 10.13
N VAL A 106 -5.90 -3.18 9.96
CA VAL A 106 -4.58 -3.72 9.58
C VAL A 106 -4.13 -3.16 8.25
N MET A 107 -5.02 -3.15 7.25
CA MET A 107 -4.73 -2.59 5.93
C MET A 107 -4.33 -1.11 6.05
N SER A 108 -5.15 -0.31 6.73
CA SER A 108 -4.94 1.14 6.86
C SER A 108 -3.63 1.44 7.57
N ALA A 109 -3.34 0.76 8.69
CA ALA A 109 -2.09 0.93 9.43
C ALA A 109 -0.86 0.58 8.59
N GLY A 110 -0.91 -0.54 7.85
CA GLY A 110 0.15 -0.94 6.93
C GLY A 110 0.41 0.08 5.83
N LEU A 111 -0.65 0.59 5.21
CA LEU A 111 -0.54 1.57 4.13
C LEU A 111 -0.11 2.95 4.63
N ILE A 112 -0.52 3.39 5.83
CA ILE A 112 -0.02 4.61 6.47
C ILE A 112 1.49 4.50 6.71
N LEU A 113 1.96 3.36 7.20
CA LEU A 113 3.39 3.09 7.34
C LEU A 113 4.09 3.13 5.97
N ALA A 114 3.51 2.49 4.96
CA ALA A 114 4.06 2.47 3.60
C ALA A 114 4.21 3.88 3.02
N PHE A 115 3.21 4.75 3.25
CA PHE A 115 3.22 6.14 2.83
C PHE A 115 4.34 6.93 3.52
N GLY A 116 4.40 6.91 4.85
CA GLY A 116 5.39 7.65 5.62
C GLY A 116 6.83 7.19 5.33
N ALA A 117 7.06 5.87 5.35
CA ALA A 117 8.35 5.29 5.04
C ALA A 117 8.75 5.53 3.57
N GLY A 118 7.78 5.50 2.65
CA GLY A 118 7.97 5.83 1.24
C GLY A 118 8.50 7.25 1.04
N ILE A 119 7.84 8.25 1.65
CA ILE A 119 8.29 9.65 1.63
C ILE A 119 9.69 9.78 2.25
N ALA A 120 9.89 9.20 3.44
CA ALA A 120 11.17 9.27 4.13
C ALA A 120 12.32 8.67 3.30
N SER A 121 12.08 7.58 2.56
CA SER A 121 13.07 6.97 1.68
C SER A 121 13.47 7.91 0.53
N MET A 122 12.51 8.63 -0.07
CA MET A 122 12.78 9.58 -1.16
C MET A 122 13.54 10.79 -0.66
N VAL A 123 13.16 11.34 0.50
CA VAL A 123 13.86 12.48 1.12
C VAL A 123 15.32 12.09 1.42
N HIS A 124 15.55 10.92 2.00
CA HIS A 124 16.90 10.44 2.31
C HIS A 124 17.73 10.22 1.04
N ALA A 125 17.15 9.60 0.00
CA ALA A 125 17.82 9.41 -1.29
C ALA A 125 18.21 10.73 -1.98
N ARG A 126 17.36 11.76 -1.87
CA ARG A 126 17.68 13.10 -2.38
C ARG A 126 18.80 13.78 -1.61
N ARG A 127 18.78 13.71 -0.28
CA ARG A 127 19.84 14.29 0.58
C ARG A 127 21.19 13.64 0.29
N ALA A 128 21.24 12.31 0.22
CA ALA A 128 22.47 11.57 -0.11
C ALA A 128 23.05 11.95 -1.50
N ARG A 129 22.20 12.21 -2.49
CA ARG A 129 22.67 12.66 -3.83
C ARG A 129 23.19 14.10 -3.83
N ARG A 130 22.68 14.99 -2.98
CA ARG A 130 23.19 16.37 -2.87
C ARG A 130 24.59 16.39 -2.26
N LEU A 131 24.83 15.57 -1.25
CA LEU A 131 26.14 15.50 -0.57
C LEU A 131 27.27 14.98 -1.45
N VAL A 132 26.98 14.14 -2.45
CA VAL A 132 28.00 13.63 -3.40
C VAL A 132 28.34 14.65 -4.51
N ARG A 133 27.51 15.69 -4.68
CA ARG A 133 27.63 16.65 -5.77
C ARG A 133 28.32 17.97 -5.36
N ASN A 134 28.56 18.13 -4.06
CA ASN A 134 29.32 19.24 -3.45
C ASN A 134 30.68 18.71 -3.01
#